data_AF-A0A928D2K2-F1
#
_entry.id   AF-A0A928D2K2-F1
#
_cell.length_a   1.000
_cell.length_b   1.000
_cell.length_c   1.000
_cell.angle_alpha   90.00
_cell.angle_beta   90.00
_cell.angle_gamma   90.00
#
_symmetry.space_group_name_H-M   'P 1'
#
loop_
_entity.id
_entity.type
_entity.pdbx_description
1 polymer ?
#
loop_
_entity_poly.entity_id
_entity_poly.type
_entity_poly.pdbx_seq_one_letter_code
_entity_poly.pdbx_strand_id
1 'polypeptide(L)'
;MQPNEKIICPFCHESSIAKAKTKLDGFTPVGTVLVCMLCNAELAGLEEASTENTTTPESHKLQDLGVLLGAAPAARARLAAADDEKRFCKDCVHFLKHPFVDRCELDNHPVEAMSDCGNFRKRD
;
A
#
# COMPACT_ATOMS: atom_id res chain seq x y z
N MET A 1 -21.79 -20.03 -11.48
CA MET A 1 -22.55 -18.81 -11.12
C MET A 1 -21.67 -17.62 -11.45
N GLN A 2 -22.20 -16.57 -12.06
CA GLN A 2 -21.42 -15.35 -12.34
C GLN A 2 -21.63 -14.32 -11.22
N PRO A 3 -20.62 -13.46 -10.93
CA PRO A 3 -20.82 -12.33 -10.03
C PRO A 3 -21.89 -11.38 -10.60
N ASN A 4 -22.74 -10.84 -9.73
CA ASN A 4 -23.89 -9.97 -10.04
C ASN A 4 -25.09 -10.65 -10.74
N GLU A 5 -25.14 -11.98 -10.77
CA GLU A 5 -26.30 -12.73 -11.26
C GLU A 5 -27.40 -12.85 -10.19
N LYS A 6 -28.68 -12.80 -10.61
CA LYS A 6 -29.82 -13.07 -9.73
C LYS A 6 -29.97 -14.57 -9.53
N ILE A 7 -29.97 -15.02 -8.28
CA ILE A 7 -30.02 -16.43 -7.89
C ILE A 7 -31.00 -16.65 -6.74
N ILE A 8 -31.61 -17.83 -6.71
CA ILE A 8 -32.36 -18.30 -5.53
C ILE A 8 -31.34 -18.98 -4.62
N CYS A 9 -31.12 -18.43 -3.43
CA CYS A 9 -30.11 -18.97 -2.53
C CYS A 9 -30.55 -20.34 -1.96
N PRO A 10 -29.72 -21.39 -2.01
CA PRO A 10 -30.06 -22.70 -1.44
C PRO A 10 -30.09 -22.71 0.09
N PHE A 11 -29.53 -21.68 0.75
CA PHE A 11 -29.46 -21.59 2.22
C PHE A 11 -30.60 -20.79 2.83
N CYS A 12 -30.99 -19.67 2.22
CA CYS A 12 -32.07 -18.81 2.73
C CYS A 12 -33.34 -18.83 1.87
N HIS A 13 -33.34 -19.55 0.75
CA HIS A 13 -34.46 -19.72 -0.20
C HIS A 13 -35.04 -18.44 -0.79
N GLU A 14 -34.36 -17.30 -0.60
CA GLU A 14 -34.80 -15.99 -1.07
C GLU A 14 -34.06 -15.58 -2.35
N SER A 15 -34.67 -14.72 -3.16
CA SER A 15 -34.03 -14.18 -4.36
C SER A 15 -32.92 -13.20 -3.95
N SER A 16 -31.69 -13.49 -4.32
CA SER A 16 -30.51 -12.72 -3.96
C SER A 16 -29.60 -12.51 -5.17
N ILE A 17 -28.55 -11.71 -4.98
CA ILE A 17 -27.52 -11.47 -5.98
C ILE A 17 -26.23 -12.16 -5.52
N ALA A 18 -25.52 -12.83 -6.42
CA ALA A 18 -24.22 -13.42 -6.14
C ALA A 18 -23.15 -12.33 -6.03
N LYS A 19 -22.53 -12.19 -4.85
CA LYS A 19 -21.46 -11.23 -4.58
C LYS A 19 -20.12 -11.94 -4.53
N ALA A 20 -19.09 -11.42 -5.20
CA ALA A 20 -17.72 -11.90 -5.03
C ALA A 20 -17.13 -11.38 -3.71
N LYS A 21 -16.60 -12.26 -2.87
CA LYS A 21 -15.89 -11.92 -1.64
C LYS A 21 -14.52 -12.59 -1.66
N THR A 22 -13.47 -11.81 -1.38
CA THR A 22 -12.12 -12.35 -1.25
C THR A 22 -12.02 -13.12 0.05
N LYS A 23 -11.62 -14.39 -0.04
CA LYS A 23 -11.29 -15.22 1.11
C LYS A 23 -9.85 -14.90 1.53
N LEU A 24 -9.71 -14.49 2.78
CA LEU A 24 -8.41 -14.24 3.42
C LEU A 24 -8.07 -15.46 4.28
N ASP A 25 -6.85 -15.95 4.18
CA ASP A 25 -6.23 -16.83 5.18
C ASP A 25 -5.22 -15.99 5.95
N GLY A 26 -5.55 -15.66 7.20
CA GLY A 26 -4.84 -14.63 7.97
C GLY A 26 -4.87 -13.26 7.26
N PHE A 27 -3.69 -12.79 6.83
CA PHE A 27 -3.50 -11.53 6.09
C PHE A 27 -3.26 -11.73 4.58
N THR A 28 -3.31 -12.96 4.08
CA THR A 28 -3.06 -13.27 2.66
C THR A 28 -4.37 -13.60 1.92
N PRO A 29 -4.67 -12.98 0.77
CA PRO A 29 -5.82 -13.34 -0.05
C PRO A 29 -5.57 -14.67 -0.75
N VAL A 30 -6.41 -15.66 -0.45
CA VAL A 30 -6.30 -17.03 -1.00
C VAL A 30 -7.11 -17.20 -2.28
N GLY A 31 -8.22 -16.47 -2.40
CA GLY A 31 -8.97 -16.41 -3.65
C GLY A 31 -10.34 -15.77 -3.50
N THR A 32 -11.20 -15.93 -4.51
CA THR A 32 -12.53 -15.31 -4.56
C THR A 32 -13.63 -16.35 -4.50
N VAL A 33 -14.45 -16.27 -3.46
CA VAL A 33 -15.65 -17.09 -3.31
C VAL A 33 -16.89 -16.25 -3.62
N LEU A 34 -17.91 -16.87 -4.20
CA LEU A 34 -19.21 -16.24 -4.39
C LEU A 34 -20.04 -16.44 -3.12
N VAL A 35 -20.67 -15.37 -2.65
CA VAL A 35 -21.52 -15.39 -1.45
C VAL A 35 -22.89 -14.80 -1.77
N CYS A 36 -23.91 -15.30 -1.08
CA CYS A 36 -25.25 -14.71 -1.12
C CYS A 36 -25.23 -13.32 -0.48
N MET A 37 -25.80 -12.31 -1.14
CA MET A 37 -25.85 -10.95 -0.60
C MET A 37 -26.69 -10.81 0.68
N LEU A 38 -27.69 -11.69 0.89
CA LEU A 38 -28.62 -11.62 2.03
C LEU A 38 -28.07 -12.38 3.25
N CYS A 39 -27.83 -13.68 3.10
CA CYS A 39 -27.43 -14.54 4.21
C CYS A 39 -25.91 -14.74 4.33
N ASN A 40 -25.12 -14.19 3.39
CA ASN A 40 -23.66 -14.38 3.31
C ASN A 40 -23.18 -15.83 3.23
N ALA A 41 -24.07 -16.78 2.92
CA ALA A 41 -23.68 -18.18 2.72
C ALA A 41 -22.80 -18.32 1.48
N GLU A 42 -21.78 -19.18 1.57
CA GLU A 42 -20.87 -19.50 0.47
C GLU A 42 -21.62 -20.29 -0.59
N LEU A 43 -21.63 -19.76 -1.81
CA LEU A 43 -22.22 -20.38 -2.99
C LEU A 43 -21.03 -20.87 -3.81
N ALA A 44 -20.94 -22.19 -4.01
CA ALA A 44 -19.80 -22.92 -4.57
C ALA A 44 -18.84 -22.04 -5.41
N GLY A 45 -17.62 -21.91 -4.89
CA GLY A 45 -16.58 -21.03 -5.42
C GLY A 45 -16.20 -21.38 -6.86
N LEU A 46 -15.79 -20.35 -7.60
CA LEU A 46 -14.96 -20.58 -8.79
C LEU A 46 -13.66 -21.18 -8.29
N GLU A 47 -13.37 -22.43 -8.67
CA GLU A 47 -12.09 -23.05 -8.40
C GLU A 47 -10.98 -22.15 -8.93
N GLU A 48 -10.07 -21.81 -8.03
CA GLU A 48 -8.98 -20.86 -8.21
C GLU A 48 -8.05 -21.42 -9.29
N ALA A 49 -8.01 -20.76 -10.45
CA ALA A 49 -6.83 -20.81 -11.29
C ALA A 49 -5.68 -20.25 -10.44
N SER A 50 -4.83 -21.16 -9.97
CA SER A 50 -3.62 -20.91 -9.21
C SER A 50 -2.73 -19.92 -9.97
N THR A 51 -2.87 -18.64 -9.69
CA THR A 51 -1.85 -17.64 -10.02
C THR A 51 -0.72 -17.79 -9.02
N GLU A 52 0.28 -18.55 -9.43
CA GLU A 52 1.59 -18.60 -8.80
C GLU A 52 2.12 -17.17 -8.63
N ASN A 53 2.36 -16.79 -7.39
CA ASN A 53 3.12 -15.60 -7.02
C ASN A 53 4.54 -15.72 -7.59
N THR A 54 4.76 -15.13 -8.75
CA THR A 54 6.09 -14.77 -9.23
C THR A 54 6.23 -13.25 -9.21
N THR A 55 7.24 -12.83 -8.46
CA THR A 55 7.81 -11.50 -8.33
C THR A 55 7.75 -10.64 -9.59
N THR A 56 7.13 -9.45 -9.46
CA THR A 56 7.35 -8.20 -10.23
C THR A 56 7.25 -8.23 -11.77
N PRO A 57 6.19 -7.65 -12.37
CA PRO A 57 6.15 -7.24 -13.78
C PRO A 57 5.92 -5.73 -13.97
N GLU A 58 6.44 -4.87 -13.08
CA GLU A 58 6.29 -3.40 -13.25
C GLU A 58 7.22 -2.82 -14.32
N SER A 59 8.27 -3.54 -14.70
CA SER A 59 9.26 -3.07 -15.68
C SER A 59 8.75 -3.05 -17.12
N HIS A 60 7.87 -3.99 -17.51
CA HIS A 60 7.41 -4.09 -18.90
C HIS A 60 6.42 -2.99 -19.30
N LYS A 61 5.48 -2.62 -18.42
CA LYS A 61 4.48 -1.58 -18.74
C LYS A 61 5.08 -0.19 -18.94
N LEU A 62 6.18 0.11 -18.24
CA LEU A 62 6.88 1.39 -18.36
C LEU A 62 7.73 1.47 -19.65
N GLN A 63 8.13 0.33 -20.21
CA GLN A 63 8.89 0.28 -21.47
C GLN A 63 8.03 0.66 -22.67
N ASP A 64 6.77 0.21 -22.71
CA ASP A 64 5.82 0.57 -23.79
C ASP A 64 5.54 2.08 -23.84
N LEU A 65 5.48 2.75 -22.68
CA LEU A 65 5.30 4.20 -22.60
C LEU A 65 6.51 4.96 -23.15
N GLY A 66 7.73 4.44 -22.96
CA GLY A 66 8.95 5.04 -23.50
C GLY A 66 8.99 5.06 -25.03
N VAL A 67 8.46 4.01 -25.67
CA VAL A 67 8.35 3.91 -27.14
C VAL A 67 7.35 4.92 -27.69
N LEU A 68 6.22 5.14 -27.00
CA LEU A 68 5.21 6.14 -27.41
C LEU A 68 5.72 7.59 -27.31
N LEU A 69 6.53 7.89 -26.29
CA LEU A 69 7.05 9.23 -26.05
C LEU A 69 8.30 9.57 -26.87
N GLY A 70 8.84 8.61 -27.64
CA GLY A 70 10.09 8.78 -28.37
C GLY A 70 11.30 9.05 -27.46
N ALA A 71 11.19 8.70 -26.18
CA ALA A 71 12.17 9.00 -25.16
C ALA A 71 12.89 7.71 -24.75
N ALA A 72 14.20 7.64 -25.00
CA ALA A 72 15.02 6.57 -24.45
C ALA A 72 14.99 6.66 -22.92
N PRO A 73 14.99 5.52 -22.19
CA PRO A 73 15.03 5.54 -20.73
C PRO A 73 16.32 6.23 -20.28
N ALA A 74 16.20 7.48 -19.84
CA ALA A 74 17.31 8.20 -19.27
C ALA A 74 17.79 7.44 -18.03
N ALA A 75 19.12 7.37 -17.85
CA ALA A 75 19.70 6.84 -16.62
C ALA A 75 19.05 7.56 -15.43
N ARG A 76 18.56 6.79 -14.45
CA ARG A 76 17.93 7.35 -13.24
C ARG A 76 18.86 8.40 -12.66
N ALA A 77 18.46 9.67 -12.72
CA ALA A 77 19.21 10.76 -12.12
C ALA A 77 19.33 10.48 -10.62
N ARG A 78 20.55 10.24 -10.15
CA ARG A 78 20.82 10.12 -8.72
C ARG A 78 20.83 11.52 -8.15
N LEU A 79 19.71 11.93 -7.57
CA LEU A 79 19.62 13.14 -6.78
C LEU A 79 20.43 12.89 -5.50
N ALA A 80 21.67 13.37 -5.46
CA ALA A 80 22.50 13.35 -4.28
C ALA A 80 22.34 14.69 -3.56
N ALA A 81 21.58 14.70 -2.47
CA ALA A 81 21.49 15.87 -1.61
C ALA A 81 22.84 16.13 -0.92
N ALA A 82 23.24 17.40 -0.88
CA ALA A 82 24.42 17.84 -0.17
C ALA A 82 24.25 17.67 1.35
N ASP A 83 25.33 17.68 2.13
CA ASP A 83 25.26 17.37 3.57
C ASP A 83 24.64 18.52 4.40
N ASP A 84 24.69 19.75 3.87
CA ASP A 84 23.98 20.93 4.39
C ASP A 84 22.47 20.90 4.11
N GLU A 85 22.02 20.20 3.07
CA GLU A 85 20.60 19.99 2.76
C GLU A 85 19.93 18.93 3.66
N LYS A 86 20.70 18.23 4.50
CA LYS A 86 20.23 17.14 5.38
C LYS A 86 20.16 17.55 6.86
N ARG A 87 19.83 18.80 7.13
CA ARG A 87 19.76 19.36 8.49
C ARG A 87 18.35 19.40 9.06
N PHE A 88 17.65 18.27 9.00
CA PHE A 88 16.29 18.16 9.53
C PHE A 88 16.28 17.78 11.00
N CYS A 89 15.33 18.30 11.77
CA CYS A 89 15.16 17.95 13.18
C CYS A 89 15.08 16.42 13.38
N LYS A 90 14.41 15.66 12.51
CA LYS A 90 14.36 14.18 12.62
C LYS A 90 15.73 13.49 12.64
N ASP A 91 16.73 14.08 12.00
CA ASP A 91 18.09 13.55 11.85
C ASP A 91 19.03 14.12 12.95
N CYS A 92 18.49 14.93 13.87
CA CYS A 92 19.23 15.57 14.94
C CYS A 92 19.34 14.68 16.20
N VAL A 93 20.46 14.78 16.92
CA VAL A 93 20.64 14.12 18.23
C VAL A 93 19.57 14.55 19.23
N HIS A 94 19.19 15.83 19.22
CA HIS A 94 18.26 16.41 20.20
C HIS A 94 16.78 16.15 19.91
N PHE A 95 16.46 15.41 18.85
CA PHE A 95 15.07 15.13 18.48
C PHE A 95 14.51 13.94 19.25
N LEU A 96 13.52 14.23 20.10
CA LEU A 96 12.79 13.24 20.86
C LEU A 96 11.43 13.01 20.23
N LYS A 97 11.23 11.79 19.71
CA LYS A 97 9.96 11.35 19.17
C LYS A 97 9.01 11.00 20.32
N HIS A 98 7.91 11.73 20.45
CA HIS A 98 6.92 11.48 21.49
C HIS A 98 5.59 11.04 20.85
N PRO A 99 4.77 10.21 21.52
CA PRO A 99 3.51 9.73 20.94
C PRO A 99 2.51 10.82 20.56
N PHE A 100 2.59 12.00 21.20
CA PHE A 100 1.66 13.10 20.96
C PHE A 100 2.28 14.29 20.22
N VAL A 101 3.50 14.70 20.58
CA VAL A 101 4.13 15.91 20.06
C VAL A 101 5.64 15.74 20.11
N ASP A 102 6.28 15.72 18.95
CA ASP A 102 7.73 15.67 18.85
C ASP A 102 8.37 16.92 19.47
N ARG A 103 9.48 16.74 20.18
CA ARG A 103 10.11 17.81 20.97
C ARG A 103 11.62 17.84 20.75
N CYS A 104 12.17 19.03 20.89
CA CYS A 104 13.62 19.23 20.98
C CYS A 104 14.04 19.16 22.45
N GLU A 105 14.98 18.27 22.80
CA GLU A 105 15.49 18.14 24.18
C GLU A 105 16.34 19.33 24.63
N LEU A 106 16.94 20.06 23.69
CA LEU A 106 17.80 21.21 24.00
C LEU A 106 17.00 22.36 24.61
N ASP A 107 15.87 22.69 23.98
CA ASP A 107 15.06 23.88 24.29
C ASP A 107 13.67 23.52 24.87
N ASN A 108 13.34 22.22 24.96
CA ASN A 108 12.06 21.68 25.47
C ASN A 108 10.78 22.23 24.79
N HIS A 109 10.90 22.62 23.52
CA HIS A 109 9.77 23.12 22.71
C HIS A 109 9.29 22.06 21.70
N PRO A 110 8.04 22.15 21.24
CA PRO A 110 7.52 21.28 20.18
C PRO A 110 8.20 21.60 18.83
N VAL A 111 8.58 20.56 18.08
CA VAL A 111 9.23 20.67 16.76
C VAL A 111 8.58 19.73 15.76
N GLU A 112 8.67 20.06 14.47
CA GLU A 112 8.27 19.14 13.40
C GLU A 112 9.49 18.41 12.84
N ALA A 113 9.29 17.18 12.35
CA ALA A 113 10.37 16.34 11.82
C ALA A 113 11.17 16.97 10.66
N MET A 114 10.53 17.85 9.88
CA MET A 114 11.15 18.54 8.72
C MET A 114 11.58 19.97 9.01
N SER A 115 11.47 20.45 10.25
CA SER A 115 12.04 21.75 10.64
C SER A 115 13.57 21.70 10.64
N ASP A 116 14.20 22.86 10.52
CA ASP A 116 15.65 23.07 10.60
C ASP A 116 15.99 24.11 11.68
N CYS A 117 17.21 24.03 12.24
CA CYS A 117 17.69 24.99 13.22
C CYS A 117 19.21 25.14 13.19
N GLY A 118 19.72 26.28 13.70
CA GLY A 118 21.16 26.55 13.77
C GLY A 118 21.94 25.65 14.74
N ASN A 119 21.25 25.00 15.68
CA ASN A 119 21.83 24.10 16.68
C ASN A 119 21.85 22.63 16.24
N PHE A 120 21.64 22.34 14.96
CA PHE A 120 21.59 20.98 14.43
C PHE A 120 22.90 20.21 14.68
N ARG A 121 22.78 19.01 15.27
CA ARG A 121 23.86 18.03 15.40
C ARG A 121 23.37 16.70 14.88
N LYS A 122 24.07 16.17 13.87
CA LYS A 122 23.72 14.92 13.21
C LYS A 122 23.78 13.75 14.20
N ARG A 123 22.75 12.90 14.19
CA ARG A 123 22.75 11.65 14.94
C ARG A 123 23.66 10.65 14.25
N ASP A 124 24.63 10.12 14.98
CA ASP A 124 25.54 9.05 14.52
C ASP A 124 24.80 7.73 14.30
#